data_AF-A0A9X2CJU0-F1
#
_entry.id   AF-A0A9X2CJU0-F1
#
_cell.length_a   1.000
_cell.length_b   1.000
_cell.length_c   1.000
_cell.angle_alpha   90.00
_cell.angle_beta   90.00
_cell.angle_gamma   90.00
#
_symmetry.space_group_name_H-M   'P 1'
#
loop_
_entity.id
_entity.type
_entity.pdbx_description
1 polymer ?
#
loop_
_entity_poly.entity_id
_entity_poly.type
_entity_poly.pdbx_seq_one_letter_code
_entity_poly.pdbx_strand_id
1 'polypeptide(L)'
;MARFNLDNLPKCGAKTRSGKPCQRYGNITNGRCKLHGGHSTGAKTKEGKMVLRTNALLNVFAWHCDKTIYLQIKDSDLEGALIAYLTLIELKDLNSSELKAQVFNVVSQYRIELEMCKYLIAERDGSAALLLIQSALDHYYKDDAYQHLLFHIHAPIYPSPFFQRLTGSNAEFDHQTKLMINADRKKGPFYTGSTRATPGMRAFNKRIKALKSDAKKP
;
A
#
# COMPACT_ATOMS: atom_id res chain seq x y z
N MET A 1 -41.66 -1.66 36.00
CA MET A 1 -40.64 -0.59 35.98
C MET A 1 -40.00 -0.56 34.61
N ALA A 2 -40.02 0.57 33.90
CA ALA A 2 -39.33 0.68 32.62
C ALA A 2 -37.84 0.42 32.86
N ARG A 3 -37.24 -0.52 32.11
CA ARG A 3 -35.84 -0.94 32.29
C ARG A 3 -34.82 0.19 32.11
N PHE A 4 -35.23 1.32 31.50
CA PHE A 4 -34.36 2.48 31.25
C PHE A 4 -35.17 3.78 31.39
N ASN A 5 -34.65 4.75 32.16
CA ASN A 5 -35.17 6.12 32.20
C ASN A 5 -34.46 6.93 31.09
N LEU A 6 -35.22 7.46 30.13
CA LEU A 6 -34.70 8.18 28.96
C LEU A 6 -34.81 9.71 29.08
N ASP A 7 -35.44 10.22 30.14
CA ASP A 7 -35.88 11.60 30.23
C ASP A 7 -34.71 12.59 30.41
N ASN A 8 -33.59 12.11 30.99
CA ASN A 8 -32.41 12.92 31.26
C ASN A 8 -31.29 12.77 30.21
N LEU A 9 -31.48 12.01 29.13
CA LEU A 9 -30.42 11.81 28.14
C LEU A 9 -30.38 12.96 27.11
N PRO A 10 -29.18 13.48 26.78
CA PRO A 10 -29.06 14.53 25.77
C PRO A 10 -29.48 14.01 24.39
N LYS A 11 -29.98 14.90 23.52
CA LYS A 11 -30.22 14.56 22.11
C LYS A 11 -28.88 14.35 21.40
N CYS A 12 -28.82 13.36 20.51
CA CYS A 12 -27.58 12.98 19.82
C CYS A 12 -26.93 14.12 19.04
N GLY A 13 -27.74 14.95 18.36
CA GLY A 13 -27.27 16.14 17.64
C GLY A 13 -26.35 15.88 16.45
N ALA A 14 -26.06 14.62 16.09
CA ALA A 14 -25.21 14.29 14.94
C ALA A 14 -25.93 14.60 13.62
N LYS A 15 -25.18 14.99 12.57
CA LYS A 15 -25.78 15.32 11.28
C LYS A 15 -26.29 14.05 10.59
N THR A 16 -27.60 14.00 10.31
CA THR A 16 -28.23 12.91 9.55
C THR A 16 -27.88 13.00 8.06
N ARG A 17 -28.16 11.94 7.29
CA ARG A 17 -27.97 11.94 5.82
C ARG A 17 -28.74 13.07 5.11
N SER A 18 -29.86 13.50 5.66
CA SER A 18 -30.66 14.64 5.18
C SER A 18 -30.17 16.00 5.69
N GLY A 19 -29.01 16.06 6.37
CA GLY A 19 -28.37 17.30 6.83
C GLY A 19 -28.91 17.88 8.14
N LYS A 20 -30.01 17.37 8.69
CA LYS A 20 -30.63 17.83 9.95
C LYS A 20 -29.97 17.16 11.18
N PRO A 21 -29.98 17.79 12.36
CA PRO A 21 -29.45 17.19 13.58
C PRO A 21 -30.29 15.98 14.03
N CYS A 22 -29.61 14.94 14.52
CA CYS A 22 -30.22 13.70 14.96
C CYS A 22 -31.02 13.91 16.25
N GLN A 23 -32.31 13.56 16.20
CA GLN A 23 -33.24 13.72 17.31
C GLN A 23 -33.37 12.50 18.22
N ARG A 24 -32.62 11.43 17.94
CA ARG A 24 -32.55 10.26 18.84
C ARG A 24 -31.82 10.66 20.12
N TYR A 25 -32.22 10.06 21.23
CA TYR A 25 -31.49 10.19 22.50
C TYR A 25 -30.08 9.61 22.36
N GLY A 26 -29.11 10.33 22.91
CA GLY A 26 -27.73 9.91 23.02
C GLY A 26 -27.56 8.83 24.09
N ASN A 27 -26.32 8.41 24.34
CA ASN A 27 -25.96 7.67 25.55
C ASN A 27 -25.25 8.61 26.54
N ILE A 28 -25.02 8.14 27.77
CA ILE A 28 -24.32 8.93 28.81
C ILE A 28 -22.82 9.08 28.49
N THR A 29 -22.23 8.11 27.78
CA THR A 29 -20.77 8.03 27.57
C THR A 29 -20.24 9.08 26.59
N ASN A 30 -20.89 9.25 25.43
CA ASN A 30 -20.46 10.14 24.36
C ASN A 30 -21.57 11.08 23.86
N GLY A 31 -22.76 11.03 24.47
CA GLY A 31 -23.88 11.89 24.10
C GLY A 31 -24.48 11.59 22.71
N ARG A 32 -24.02 10.54 22.01
CA ARG A 32 -24.48 10.18 20.66
C ARG A 32 -25.36 8.93 20.70
N CYS A 33 -26.30 8.83 19.77
CA CYS A 33 -27.22 7.70 19.72
C CYS A 33 -26.51 6.45 19.18
N LYS A 34 -27.12 5.27 19.39
CA LYS A 34 -26.61 3.97 18.88
C LYS A 34 -26.26 3.97 17.38
N LEU A 35 -26.89 4.83 16.56
CA LEU A 35 -26.58 4.90 15.13
C LEU A 35 -25.41 5.83 14.78
N HIS A 36 -25.17 6.88 15.56
CA HIS A 36 -24.17 7.91 15.23
C HIS A 36 -22.93 7.89 16.13
N GLY A 37 -23.03 7.35 17.34
CA GLY A 37 -21.88 7.07 18.20
C GLY A 37 -21.93 5.64 18.66
N GLY A 38 -22.22 4.74 17.71
CA GLY A 38 -22.61 3.36 17.96
C GLY A 38 -21.66 2.59 18.87
N HIS A 39 -22.12 1.41 19.29
CA HIS A 39 -21.32 0.41 20.01
C HIS A 39 -20.22 -0.18 19.12
N SER A 40 -19.42 0.66 18.48
CA SER A 40 -18.18 0.19 17.90
C SER A 40 -17.33 -0.32 19.04
N THR A 41 -17.19 -1.64 19.14
CA THR A 41 -16.31 -2.31 20.11
C THR A 41 -14.83 -2.19 19.70
N GLY A 42 -14.51 -1.21 18.86
CA GLY A 42 -13.27 -1.17 18.09
C GLY A 42 -13.19 -2.29 17.04
N ALA A 43 -12.09 -2.27 16.29
CA ALA A 43 -11.77 -3.34 15.34
C ALA A 43 -11.39 -4.63 16.09
N LYS A 44 -12.10 -5.72 15.78
CA LYS A 44 -11.83 -7.04 16.40
C LYS A 44 -10.83 -7.85 15.60
N THR A 45 -10.81 -7.71 14.27
CA THR A 45 -9.91 -8.42 13.37
C THR A 45 -8.51 -7.80 13.36
N LYS A 46 -7.50 -8.61 13.03
CA LYS A 46 -6.12 -8.15 12.91
C LYS A 46 -6.00 -7.04 11.84
N GLU A 47 -6.65 -7.23 10.70
CA GLU A 47 -6.70 -6.27 9.59
C GLU A 47 -7.40 -4.98 9.98
N GLY A 48 -8.53 -5.06 10.70
CA GLY A 48 -9.25 -3.86 11.15
C GLY A 48 -8.42 -3.03 12.14
N LYS A 49 -7.62 -3.70 12.99
CA LYS A 49 -6.69 -3.03 13.90
C LYS A 49 -5.54 -2.37 13.15
N MET A 50 -5.00 -3.02 12.12
CA MET A 50 -4.00 -2.43 11.23
C MET A 50 -4.55 -1.14 10.58
N VAL A 51 -5.74 -1.17 9.98
CA VAL A 51 -6.35 0.03 9.37
C VAL A 51 -6.53 1.16 10.37
N LEU A 52 -6.97 0.85 11.59
CA LEU A 52 -7.11 1.84 12.66
C LEU A 52 -5.76 2.49 13.00
N ARG A 53 -4.66 1.72 13.00
CA ARG A 53 -3.30 2.22 13.21
C ARG A 53 -2.82 3.10 12.05
N THR A 54 -3.05 2.68 10.80
CA THR A 54 -2.69 3.48 9.62
C THR A 54 -3.39 4.84 9.62
N ASN A 55 -4.63 4.91 10.10
CA ASN A 55 -5.34 6.19 10.25
C ASN A 55 -4.76 7.07 11.37
N ALA A 56 -4.22 6.49 12.44
CA ALA A 56 -3.51 7.24 13.48
C ALA A 56 -2.20 7.86 12.95
N LEU A 57 -1.54 7.22 11.97
CA LEU A 57 -0.32 7.73 11.32
C LEU A 57 -0.54 8.99 10.47
N LEU A 58 -1.77 9.28 10.04
CA LEU A 58 -2.08 10.54 9.34
C LEU A 58 -1.83 11.77 10.24
N ASN A 59 -1.76 11.57 11.54
CA ASN A 59 -1.36 12.57 12.50
C ASN A 59 -0.04 12.16 13.17
N VAL A 60 1.08 12.73 12.68
CA VAL A 60 2.44 12.45 13.16
C VAL A 60 2.57 12.64 14.68
N PHE A 61 1.89 13.66 15.22
CA PHE A 61 1.86 13.92 16.67
C PHE A 61 1.14 12.80 17.43
N ALA A 62 0.00 12.34 16.91
CA ALA A 62 -0.74 11.22 17.49
C ALA A 62 0.12 9.95 17.50
N TRP A 63 0.83 9.62 16.43
CA TRP A 63 1.72 8.46 16.42
C TRP A 63 2.84 8.54 17.48
N HIS A 64 3.47 9.72 17.60
CA HIS A 64 4.57 9.91 18.53
C HIS A 64 4.15 9.78 20.00
N CYS A 65 2.88 10.11 20.32
CA CYS A 65 2.26 9.96 21.63
C CYS A 65 1.57 8.60 21.84
N ASP A 66 1.05 7.96 20.78
CA ASP A 66 0.33 6.68 20.85
C ASP A 66 1.25 5.48 21.03
N LYS A 67 2.49 5.57 20.52
CA LYS A 67 3.45 4.45 20.59
C LYS A 67 3.72 3.98 22.02
N THR A 68 3.54 4.86 23.00
CA THR A 68 3.75 4.59 24.43
C THR A 68 2.46 4.31 25.21
N ILE A 69 1.28 4.74 24.74
CA ILE A 69 0.04 4.73 25.55
C ILE A 69 -1.05 3.80 24.99
N TYR A 70 -1.18 3.65 23.67
CA TYR A 70 -2.31 2.93 23.05
C TYR A 70 -1.91 1.80 22.10
N LEU A 71 -0.63 1.67 21.74
CA LEU A 71 -0.15 0.51 20.99
C LEU A 71 0.04 -0.71 21.90
N GLN A 72 -1.07 -1.30 22.35
CA GLN A 72 -1.04 -2.67 22.87
C GLN A 72 -0.83 -3.63 21.70
N ILE A 73 0.42 -3.77 21.27
CA ILE A 73 0.86 -4.91 20.48
C ILE A 73 0.90 -6.10 21.42
N LYS A 74 0.26 -7.20 21.02
CA LYS A 74 0.38 -8.44 21.78
C LYS A 74 1.76 -9.03 21.58
N ASP A 75 2.32 -9.66 22.60
CA ASP A 75 3.61 -10.32 22.51
C ASP A 75 3.69 -11.28 21.32
N SER A 76 2.61 -12.04 21.06
CA SER A 76 2.52 -12.93 19.89
C SER A 76 2.65 -12.22 18.53
N ASP A 77 2.11 -11.00 18.40
CA ASP A 77 2.17 -10.24 17.16
C ASP A 77 3.57 -9.61 17.00
N LEU A 78 4.21 -9.23 18.11
CA LEU A 78 5.60 -8.76 18.13
C LEU A 78 6.57 -9.88 17.76
N GLU A 79 6.41 -11.07 18.36
CA GLU A 79 7.20 -12.26 18.04
C GLU A 79 7.08 -12.62 16.56
N GLY A 80 5.86 -12.65 16.02
CA GLY A 80 5.64 -12.89 14.59
C GLY A 80 6.33 -11.87 13.69
N ALA A 81 6.29 -10.58 14.05
CA ALA A 81 6.97 -9.53 13.31
C ALA A 81 8.50 -9.69 13.35
N LEU A 82 9.06 -10.05 14.51
CA LEU A 82 10.50 -10.25 14.68
C LEU A 82 10.98 -11.48 13.93
N ILE A 83 10.24 -12.60 13.98
CA ILE A 83 10.52 -13.79 13.19
C ILE A 83 10.57 -13.42 11.71
N ALA A 84 9.52 -12.77 11.20
CA ALA A 84 9.46 -12.37 9.80
C ALA A 84 10.62 -11.43 9.41
N TYR A 85 10.93 -10.44 10.25
CA TYR A 85 12.01 -9.50 10.01
C TYR A 85 13.40 -10.18 9.98
N LEU A 86 13.68 -11.07 10.93
CA LEU A 86 14.94 -11.84 10.95
C LEU A 86 15.05 -12.73 9.71
N THR A 87 13.97 -13.40 9.30
CA THR A 87 13.96 -14.15 8.04
C THR A 87 14.19 -13.24 6.83
N LEU A 88 13.59 -12.06 6.77
CA LEU A 88 13.85 -11.11 5.68
C LEU A 88 15.32 -10.64 5.65
N ILE A 89 15.98 -10.53 6.81
CA ILE A 89 17.42 -10.22 6.88
C ILE A 89 18.23 -11.34 6.23
N GLU A 90 17.93 -12.60 6.53
CA GLU A 90 18.63 -13.75 5.93
C GLU A 90 18.41 -13.82 4.42
N LEU A 91 17.18 -13.54 3.98
CA LEU A 91 16.79 -13.59 2.58
C LEU A 91 17.44 -12.49 1.74
N LYS A 92 17.71 -11.30 2.30
CA LYS A 92 18.27 -10.16 1.54
C LYS A 92 19.62 -10.48 0.89
N ASP A 93 20.37 -11.42 1.46
CA ASP A 93 21.74 -11.76 1.05
C ASP A 93 21.77 -12.91 0.02
N LEU A 94 20.60 -13.47 -0.35
CA LEU A 94 20.49 -14.55 -1.34
C LEU A 94 20.32 -14.02 -2.77
N ASN A 95 20.89 -14.73 -3.75
CA ASN A 95 20.78 -14.40 -5.18
C ASN A 95 19.98 -15.48 -5.93
N SER A 96 18.66 -15.37 -6.12
CA SER A 96 17.92 -16.22 -7.09
C SER A 96 16.45 -15.81 -7.33
N SER A 97 15.77 -16.52 -8.26
CA SER A 97 14.30 -16.51 -8.44
C SER A 97 13.53 -17.06 -7.24
N GLU A 98 14.15 -17.96 -6.46
CA GLU A 98 13.58 -18.62 -5.28
C GLU A 98 13.38 -17.64 -4.12
N LEU A 99 14.23 -16.60 -4.07
CA LEU A 99 14.11 -15.47 -3.15
C LEU A 99 12.70 -14.85 -3.21
N LYS A 100 12.15 -14.67 -4.41
CA LYS A 100 10.83 -14.03 -4.59
C LYS A 100 9.72 -14.83 -3.93
N ALA A 101 9.73 -16.15 -4.12
CA ALA A 101 8.72 -17.04 -3.54
C ALA A 101 8.84 -17.06 -2.00
N GLN A 102 10.07 -17.11 -1.48
CA GLN A 102 10.30 -17.11 -0.03
C GLN A 102 9.88 -15.79 0.63
N VAL A 103 10.25 -14.64 0.06
CA VAL A 103 9.81 -13.32 0.53
C VAL A 103 8.29 -13.22 0.49
N PHE A 104 7.65 -13.64 -0.61
CA PHE A 104 6.20 -13.64 -0.72
C PHE A 104 5.54 -14.48 0.39
N ASN A 105 6.04 -15.69 0.65
CA ASN A 105 5.50 -16.57 1.67
C ASN A 105 5.59 -15.96 3.07
N VAL A 106 6.77 -15.43 3.44
CA VAL A 106 6.99 -14.76 4.73
C VAL A 106 6.02 -13.59 4.90
N VAL A 107 5.92 -12.72 3.89
CA VAL A 107 5.03 -11.55 3.99
C VAL A 107 3.56 -11.98 4.00
N SER A 108 3.16 -12.98 3.22
CA SER A 108 1.77 -13.47 3.20
C SER A 108 1.29 -13.91 4.59
N GLN A 109 2.19 -14.53 5.36
CA GLN A 109 1.92 -15.03 6.69
C GLN A 109 1.93 -13.92 7.75
N TYR A 110 2.87 -12.97 7.67
CA TYR A 110 3.14 -11.99 8.72
C TYR A 110 2.88 -10.53 8.32
N ARG A 111 2.15 -10.27 7.24
CA ARG A 111 1.93 -8.90 6.72
C ARG A 111 1.40 -7.94 7.78
N ILE A 112 0.48 -8.40 8.63
CA ILE A 112 -0.17 -7.54 9.62
C ILE A 112 0.82 -7.19 10.71
N GLU A 113 1.53 -8.19 11.22
CA GLU A 113 2.57 -8.09 12.22
C GLU A 113 3.70 -7.15 11.74
N LEU A 114 4.15 -7.32 10.50
CA LEU A 114 5.14 -6.44 9.86
C LEU A 114 4.64 -4.99 9.76
N GLU A 115 3.43 -4.75 9.26
CA GLU A 115 2.86 -3.39 9.20
C GLU A 115 2.72 -2.76 10.58
N MET A 116 2.34 -3.57 11.57
CA MET A 116 2.14 -3.15 12.95
C MET A 116 3.44 -2.76 13.64
N CYS A 117 4.54 -3.44 13.34
CA CYS A 117 5.79 -3.36 14.08
C CYS A 117 6.95 -2.69 13.32
N LYS A 118 6.82 -2.42 12.01
CA LYS A 118 7.93 -1.89 11.18
C LYS A 118 8.61 -0.65 11.74
N TYR A 119 7.85 0.27 12.33
CA TYR A 119 8.43 1.49 12.92
C TYR A 119 9.13 1.23 14.27
N LEU A 120 8.65 0.27 15.06
CA LEU A 120 9.33 -0.14 16.28
C LEU A 120 10.66 -0.84 15.96
N ILE A 121 10.64 -1.71 14.94
CA ILE A 121 11.86 -2.34 14.43
C ILE A 121 12.81 -1.26 13.91
N ALA A 122 12.31 -0.26 13.18
CA ALA A 122 13.12 0.85 12.68
C ALA A 122 13.69 1.75 13.79
N GLU A 123 12.99 1.91 14.91
CA GLU A 123 13.49 2.65 16.07
C GLU A 123 14.68 1.93 16.72
N ARG A 124 14.70 0.59 16.70
CA ARG A 124 15.80 -0.23 17.20
C ARG A 124 16.97 -0.36 16.21
N ASP A 125 16.66 -0.71 14.96
CA ASP A 125 17.65 -1.15 13.94
C ASP A 125 17.90 -0.11 12.85
N GLY A 126 17.22 1.03 12.90
CA GLY A 126 17.39 2.15 11.99
C GLY A 126 16.57 2.06 10.70
N SER A 127 16.79 3.04 9.83
CA SER A 127 16.02 3.23 8.59
C SER A 127 16.20 2.10 7.58
N ALA A 128 17.33 1.40 7.59
CA ALA A 128 17.58 0.25 6.71
C ALA A 128 16.59 -0.90 6.97
N ALA A 129 16.25 -1.14 8.24
CA ALA A 129 15.26 -2.15 8.61
C ALA A 129 13.86 -1.79 8.09
N LEU A 130 13.48 -0.51 8.18
CA LEU A 130 12.22 -0.03 7.61
C LEU A 130 12.17 -0.23 6.10
N LEU A 131 13.25 0.12 5.40
CA LEU A 131 13.34 -0.04 3.95
C LEU A 131 13.26 -1.51 3.53
N LEU A 132 13.90 -2.41 4.27
CA LEU A 132 13.82 -3.86 4.03
C LEU A 132 12.38 -4.35 4.16
N ILE A 133 11.72 -4.05 5.28
CA ILE A 133 10.33 -4.47 5.53
C ILE A 133 9.38 -3.87 4.50
N GLN A 134 9.50 -2.58 4.20
CA GLN A 134 8.63 -1.90 3.25
C GLN A 134 8.84 -2.46 1.83
N SER A 135 10.08 -2.76 1.43
CA SER A 135 10.35 -3.39 0.13
C SER A 135 9.68 -4.76 -0.01
N ALA A 136 9.65 -5.55 1.07
CA ALA A 136 8.98 -6.86 1.09
C ALA A 136 7.45 -6.72 1.00
N LEU A 137 6.87 -5.79 1.79
CA LEU A 137 5.42 -5.50 1.78
C LEU A 137 4.94 -5.01 0.41
N ASP A 138 5.67 -4.08 -0.20
CA ASP A 138 5.34 -3.54 -1.53
C ASP A 138 5.37 -4.65 -2.59
N HIS A 139 6.32 -5.59 -2.49
CA HIS A 139 6.38 -6.75 -3.38
C HIS A 139 5.12 -7.62 -3.25
N TYR A 140 4.72 -7.93 -2.02
CA TYR A 140 3.53 -8.75 -1.75
C TYR A 140 2.23 -8.08 -2.22
N TYR A 141 2.01 -6.81 -1.87
CA TYR A 141 0.75 -6.13 -2.18
C TYR A 141 0.52 -5.89 -3.67
N LYS A 142 1.59 -5.77 -4.47
CA LYS A 142 1.46 -5.68 -5.94
C LYS A 142 0.97 -6.99 -6.55
N ASP A 143 1.38 -8.13 -6.01
CA ASP A 143 0.97 -9.45 -6.50
C ASP A 143 -0.45 -9.81 -6.02
N ASP A 144 -0.85 -9.37 -4.81
CA ASP A 144 -2.19 -9.64 -4.23
C ASP A 144 -3.24 -8.54 -4.55
N ALA A 145 -2.91 -7.59 -5.43
CA ALA A 145 -3.83 -6.56 -5.94
C ALA A 145 -4.56 -5.72 -4.86
N TYR A 146 -3.87 -5.37 -3.76
CA TYR A 146 -4.48 -4.57 -2.69
C TYR A 146 -4.96 -3.20 -3.19
N GLN A 147 -6.10 -2.75 -2.65
CA GLN A 147 -6.79 -1.54 -3.13
C GLN A 147 -5.91 -0.28 -3.15
N HIS A 148 -5.01 -0.14 -2.17
CA HIS A 148 -4.13 1.02 -2.02
C HIS A 148 -2.91 1.00 -2.94
N LEU A 149 -2.70 -0.07 -3.73
CA LEU A 149 -1.65 -0.18 -4.75
C LEU A 149 -2.22 -0.46 -6.15
N LEU A 150 -3.55 -0.41 -6.32
CA LEU A 150 -4.22 -0.60 -7.61
C LEU A 150 -3.70 0.34 -8.71
N PHE A 151 -3.26 1.55 -8.36
CA PHE A 151 -2.67 2.49 -9.32
C PHE A 151 -1.28 2.08 -9.82
N HIS A 152 -0.61 1.17 -9.12
CA HIS A 152 0.73 0.67 -9.45
C HIS A 152 0.77 -0.82 -9.80
N ILE A 153 -0.40 -1.48 -9.86
CA ILE A 153 -0.48 -2.92 -10.13
C ILE A 153 0.19 -3.33 -11.46
N HIS A 154 0.13 -2.44 -12.47
CA HIS A 154 0.73 -2.63 -13.80
C HIS A 154 2.02 -1.83 -14.03
N ALA A 155 2.50 -1.08 -13.04
CA ALA A 155 3.70 -0.27 -13.17
C ALA A 155 4.94 -1.11 -12.79
N PRO A 156 6.04 -1.10 -13.56
CA PRO A 156 7.27 -1.74 -13.13
C PRO A 156 7.75 -1.06 -11.85
N ILE A 157 7.97 -1.83 -10.79
CA ILE A 157 8.51 -1.29 -9.53
C ILE A 157 9.98 -0.94 -9.81
N TYR A 158 10.38 0.29 -9.53
CA TYR A 158 11.79 0.69 -9.54
C TYR A 158 12.57 -0.27 -8.63
N PRO A 159 13.77 -0.75 -9.01
CA PRO A 159 14.51 -1.73 -8.22
C PRO A 159 14.59 -1.27 -6.76
N SER A 160 13.91 -2.01 -5.87
CA SER A 160 14.03 -1.78 -4.44
C SER A 160 15.46 -2.15 -4.02
N PRO A 161 16.00 -1.54 -2.95
CA PRO A 161 17.38 -1.77 -2.54
C PRO A 161 17.68 -3.24 -2.20
N PHE A 162 16.69 -4.00 -1.72
CA PHE A 162 16.88 -5.33 -1.15
C PHE A 162 16.26 -6.47 -1.96
N PHE A 163 15.13 -6.23 -2.64
CA PHE A 163 14.43 -7.27 -3.40
C PHE A 163 14.22 -6.79 -4.83
N GLN A 164 15.31 -6.81 -5.61
CA GLN A 164 15.28 -6.40 -7.01
C GLN A 164 14.41 -7.34 -7.83
N ARG A 165 13.35 -6.79 -8.42
CA ARG A 165 12.43 -7.54 -9.26
C ARG A 165 12.79 -7.32 -10.73
N LEU A 166 13.54 -8.27 -11.31
CA LEU A 166 13.90 -8.24 -12.74
C LEU A 166 12.72 -8.53 -13.68
N THR A 167 11.64 -9.14 -13.17
CA THR A 167 10.45 -9.53 -13.95
C THR A 167 9.18 -9.09 -13.25
N GLY A 168 8.23 -8.48 -13.99
CA GLY A 168 6.99 -7.89 -13.47
C GLY A 168 6.07 -8.84 -12.67
N SER A 169 4.97 -8.30 -12.14
CA SER A 169 3.92 -9.13 -11.51
C SER A 169 3.13 -9.93 -12.53
N ASN A 170 2.45 -10.99 -12.09
CA ASN A 170 1.51 -11.71 -12.95
C ASN A 170 0.44 -10.75 -13.47
N ALA A 171 -0.06 -9.84 -12.63
CA ALA A 171 -1.00 -8.79 -13.04
C ALA A 171 -0.41 -7.81 -14.08
N GLU A 172 0.89 -7.51 -14.00
CA GLU A 172 1.59 -6.71 -15.01
C GLU A 172 1.71 -7.49 -16.32
N PHE A 173 2.10 -8.77 -16.26
CA PHE A 173 2.20 -9.65 -17.42
C PHE A 173 0.85 -9.84 -18.12
N ASP A 174 -0.22 -10.10 -17.37
CA ASP A 174 -1.58 -10.25 -17.89
C ASP A 174 -2.06 -8.96 -18.57
N HIS A 175 -1.76 -7.81 -17.97
CA HIS A 175 -2.08 -6.51 -18.55
C HIS A 175 -1.29 -6.24 -19.84
N GLN A 176 0.02 -6.51 -19.85
CA GLN A 176 0.84 -6.41 -21.05
C GLN A 176 0.32 -7.33 -22.16
N THR A 177 -0.01 -8.57 -21.83
CA THR A 177 -0.60 -9.56 -22.75
C THR A 177 -1.92 -9.06 -23.32
N LYS A 178 -2.81 -8.52 -22.47
CA LYS A 178 -4.08 -7.93 -22.90
C LYS A 178 -3.88 -6.73 -23.83
N LEU A 179 -2.88 -5.88 -23.57
CA LEU A 179 -2.52 -4.78 -24.45
C LEU A 179 -2.04 -5.28 -25.81
N MET A 180 -1.19 -6.32 -25.83
CA MET A 180 -0.72 -6.95 -27.08
C MET A 180 -1.88 -7.55 -27.88
N ILE A 181 -2.76 -8.34 -27.25
CA ILE A 181 -3.95 -8.91 -27.90
C ILE A 181 -4.85 -7.80 -28.49
N ASN A 182 -5.05 -6.72 -27.73
CA ASN A 182 -5.85 -5.59 -28.20
C ASN A 182 -5.18 -4.84 -29.37
N ALA A 183 -3.85 -4.72 -29.34
CA ALA A 183 -3.08 -4.12 -30.43
C ALA A 183 -3.17 -4.97 -31.69
N ASP A 184 -2.96 -6.29 -31.58
CA ASP A 184 -3.06 -7.23 -32.70
C ASP A 184 -4.47 -7.21 -33.30
N ARG A 185 -5.51 -7.25 -32.47
CA ARG A 185 -6.90 -7.16 -32.95
C ARG A 185 -7.20 -5.85 -33.70
N LYS A 186 -6.62 -4.73 -33.26
CA LYS A 186 -6.91 -3.40 -33.82
C LYS A 186 -6.02 -3.02 -35.00
N LYS A 187 -4.79 -3.52 -35.05
CA LYS A 187 -3.73 -3.08 -35.96
C LYS A 187 -3.12 -4.20 -36.80
N GLY A 188 -3.47 -5.45 -36.53
CA GLY A 188 -2.87 -6.62 -37.14
C GLY A 188 -1.60 -7.08 -36.41
N PRO A 189 -1.18 -8.33 -36.63
CA PRO A 189 0.02 -8.88 -36.02
C PRO A 189 1.27 -8.10 -36.44
N PHE A 190 2.29 -8.07 -35.57
CA PHE A 190 3.57 -7.38 -35.77
C PHE A 190 3.49 -5.85 -35.85
N TYR A 191 2.42 -5.24 -35.37
CA TYR A 191 2.34 -3.79 -35.25
C TYR A 191 3.34 -3.26 -34.22
N THR A 192 4.43 -2.64 -34.66
CA THR A 192 5.49 -2.11 -33.78
C THR A 192 5.18 -0.72 -33.21
N GLY A 193 4.04 -0.12 -33.56
CA GLY A 193 3.70 1.25 -33.18
C GLY A 193 4.67 2.29 -33.73
N SER A 194 4.26 3.56 -33.76
CA SER A 194 5.24 4.63 -33.92
C SER A 194 5.93 4.84 -32.58
N THR A 195 7.15 4.36 -32.40
CA THR A 195 7.97 4.78 -31.27
C THR A 195 8.29 6.27 -31.44
N ARG A 196 7.86 7.09 -30.47
CA ARG A 196 8.28 8.50 -30.46
C ARG A 196 9.81 8.51 -30.34
N ALA A 197 10.49 9.12 -31.32
CA ALA A 197 11.93 9.27 -31.25
C ALA A 197 12.32 9.91 -29.90
N THR A 198 13.29 9.30 -29.22
CA THR A 198 13.88 9.87 -27.99
C THR A 198 14.50 11.24 -28.32
N PRO A 199 14.70 12.13 -27.33
CA PRO A 199 15.37 13.41 -27.56
C PRO A 199 16.73 13.25 -28.29
N GLY A 200 17.50 12.21 -27.92
CA GLY A 200 18.75 11.86 -28.60
C GLY A 200 18.56 11.45 -30.06
N MET A 201 17.61 10.57 -30.37
CA MET A 201 17.29 10.20 -31.76
C MET A 201 16.80 11.39 -32.59
N ARG A 202 16.02 12.31 -32.00
CA ARG A 202 15.59 13.54 -32.70
C ARG A 202 16.77 14.45 -33.01
N ALA A 203 17.68 14.64 -32.05
CA ALA A 203 18.89 15.43 -32.24
C ALA A 203 19.79 14.82 -33.32
N PHE A 204 19.98 13.50 -33.30
CA PHE A 204 20.72 12.75 -34.31
C PHE A 204 20.11 12.92 -35.71
N ASN A 205 18.80 12.69 -35.84
CA ASN A 205 18.09 12.85 -37.12
C ASN A 205 18.14 14.29 -37.64
N LYS A 206 18.07 15.29 -36.75
CA LYS A 206 18.24 16.70 -37.11
C LYS A 206 19.63 16.97 -37.66
N ARG A 207 20.67 16.39 -37.04
CA ARG A 207 22.06 16.49 -37.50
C ARG A 207 22.30 15.82 -38.85
N ILE A 208 21.78 14.60 -39.05
CA ILE A 208 21.82 13.93 -40.36
C ILE A 208 21.12 14.77 -41.43
N LYS A 209 19.97 15.35 -41.11
CA LYS A 209 19.23 16.18 -42.06
C LYS A 209 20.02 17.44 -42.45
N ALA A 210 20.68 18.09 -41.49
CA ALA A 210 21.55 19.25 -41.73
C ALA A 210 22.77 18.88 -42.60
N LEU A 211 23.46 17.78 -42.28
CA LEU A 211 24.60 17.30 -43.07
C LEU A 211 24.20 16.94 -44.50
N LYS A 212 23.03 16.31 -44.69
CA LYS A 212 22.50 16.00 -46.03
C LYS A 212 22.08 17.24 -46.82
N SER A 213 21.63 18.30 -46.15
CA SER A 213 21.33 19.57 -46.82
C SER A 213 22.60 20.34 -47.19
N ASP A 214 23.65 20.27 -46.36
CA ASP A 214 24.93 20.92 -46.66
C ASP A 214 25.68 20.18 -47.78
N ALA A 215 25.63 18.84 -47.81
CA ALA A 215 26.18 18.03 -48.91
C ALA A 215 25.43 18.20 -50.25
N LYS A 216 24.27 18.86 -50.25
CA LYS A 216 23.49 19.17 -51.46
C LYS A 216 23.67 20.62 -51.94
N LYS A 217 24.42 21.45 -51.22
CA LYS A 217 24.79 22.78 -51.73
C LYS A 217 25.94 22.59 -52.73
N PRO A 218 25.86 23.23 -53.92
CA PRO A 218 26.89 23.13 -54.96
C PRO A 218 28.22 23.72 -54.52
#